data_AF-A0A813G6K9-F1
#
_entry.id   AF-A0A813G6K9-F1
#
_cell.length_a   1.000
_cell.length_b   1.000
_cell.length_c   1.000
_cell.angle_alpha   90.00
_cell.angle_beta   90.00
_cell.angle_gamma   90.00
#
_symmetry.space_group_name_H-M   'P 1'
#
loop_
_entity.id
_entity.type
_entity.pdbx_description
1 polymer ?
#
loop_
_entity_poly.entity_id
_entity_poly.type
_entity_poly.pdbx_seq_one_letter_code
_entity_poly.pdbx_strand_id
1 'polypeptide(L)'
;MKAKDTAFSRLIVTLDWNAVNVIDDETFQVSVHAAGLCPSHPVPIFYVATSEDDMFVVIIPWKGVASAPSGDEGDFAACSEVLRQTQPMERSPFESLQLGSFDVRRAVSTTEIADTACLGMSAGESLHVAEFSSLSVSPGRVMPGQLKSGMGGGTPFTVQRPFAVCLWHTDMDDLNVPLSAIMVA
;
A
#
# COMPACT_ATOMS: atom_id res chain seq x y z
N MET A 1 -20.33 20.63 20.74
CA MET A 1 -19.13 21.42 20.34
C MET A 1 -19.05 21.30 18.82
N LYS A 2 -19.00 22.40 18.06
CA LYS A 2 -18.93 22.33 16.59
C LYS A 2 -17.48 22.10 16.19
N ALA A 3 -17.21 21.08 15.38
CA ALA A 3 -15.89 20.87 14.78
C ALA A 3 -15.44 22.18 14.11
N LYS A 4 -14.21 22.62 14.40
CA LYS A 4 -13.63 23.78 13.73
C LYS A 4 -13.18 23.32 12.34
N ASP A 5 -13.96 23.68 11.33
CA ASP A 5 -13.54 23.55 9.94
C ASP A 5 -12.27 24.38 9.73
N THR A 6 -11.14 23.67 9.68
CA THR A 6 -9.84 24.26 9.37
C THR A 6 -9.60 23.95 7.90
N ALA A 7 -9.39 24.98 7.08
CA ALA A 7 -9.21 24.80 5.64
C ALA A 7 -7.94 23.99 5.37
N PHE A 8 -8.08 22.73 4.97
CA PHE A 8 -6.98 21.92 4.46
C PHE A 8 -6.82 22.18 2.96
N SER A 9 -5.63 22.57 2.53
CA SER A 9 -5.25 22.61 1.12
C SER A 9 -5.13 21.18 0.61
N ARG A 10 -5.79 20.86 -0.51
CA ARG A 10 -5.68 19.54 -1.14
C ARG A 10 -4.32 19.40 -1.82
N LEU A 11 -3.51 18.46 -1.36
CA LEU A 11 -2.29 18.03 -2.04
C LEU A 11 -2.61 16.83 -2.93
N ILE A 12 -2.24 16.91 -4.21
CA ILE A 12 -2.32 15.79 -5.15
C ILE A 12 -0.93 15.22 -5.33
N VAL A 13 -0.74 13.96 -4.92
CA VAL A 13 0.52 13.24 -5.06
C VAL A 13 0.32 12.13 -6.10
N THR A 14 1.08 12.21 -7.19
CA THR A 14 1.13 11.15 -8.21
C THR A 14 2.40 10.35 -8.00
N LEU A 15 2.25 9.03 -7.81
CA LEU A 15 3.36 8.12 -7.57
C LEU A 15 3.40 7.11 -8.70
N ASP A 16 4.55 7.00 -9.36
CA ASP A 16 4.79 5.96 -10.34
C ASP A 16 5.42 4.75 -9.64
N TRP A 17 5.03 3.53 -10.01
CA TRP A 17 5.72 2.34 -9.50
C TRP A 17 7.00 2.12 -10.29
N ASN A 18 8.06 1.72 -9.60
CA ASN A 18 9.33 1.43 -10.26
C ASN A 18 9.32 0.04 -10.91
N ALA A 19 9.95 -0.05 -12.08
CA ALA A 19 10.18 -1.30 -12.80
C ALA A 19 8.91 -2.12 -13.10
N VAL A 20 7.84 -1.46 -13.52
CA VAL A 20 6.61 -2.14 -13.97
C VAL A 20 6.84 -2.85 -15.30
N ASN A 21 6.55 -4.15 -15.34
CA ASN A 21 6.57 -4.98 -16.52
C ASN A 21 5.14 -5.41 -16.89
N VAL A 22 4.57 -4.83 -17.93
CA VAL A 22 3.23 -5.19 -18.41
C VAL A 22 3.30 -6.55 -19.13
N ILE A 23 2.48 -7.52 -18.69
CA ILE A 23 2.41 -8.86 -19.29
C ILE A 23 1.35 -8.89 -20.39
N ASP A 24 0.15 -8.41 -20.06
CA ASP A 24 -1.01 -8.30 -20.94
C ASP A 24 -1.88 -7.10 -20.53
N ASP A 25 -3.03 -6.92 -21.18
CA ASP A 25 -3.91 -5.76 -20.97
C ASP A 25 -4.49 -5.68 -19.55
N GLU A 26 -4.51 -6.78 -18.80
CA GLU A 26 -5.08 -6.86 -17.45
C GLU A 26 -4.06 -7.20 -16.37
N THR A 27 -2.84 -7.57 -16.76
CA THR A 27 -1.85 -8.15 -15.86
C THR A 27 -0.49 -7.48 -16.02
N PHE A 28 0.11 -7.13 -14.88
CA PHE A 28 1.44 -6.56 -14.83
C PHE A 28 2.24 -7.13 -13.67
N GLN A 29 3.55 -6.96 -13.75
CA GLN A 29 4.51 -7.36 -12.73
C GLN A 29 5.28 -6.16 -12.21
N VAL A 30 5.60 -6.19 -10.92
CA VAL A 30 6.39 -5.14 -10.26
C VAL A 30 7.42 -5.76 -9.35
N SER A 31 8.58 -5.12 -9.24
CA SER A 31 9.66 -5.62 -8.38
C SER A 31 9.33 -5.45 -6.90
N VAL A 32 9.60 -6.49 -6.12
CA VAL A 32 9.55 -6.42 -4.65
C VAL A 32 10.81 -5.69 -4.18
N HIS A 33 10.63 -4.54 -3.53
CA HIS A 33 11.74 -3.80 -2.94
C HIS A 33 12.13 -4.38 -1.58
N ALA A 34 11.14 -4.65 -0.74
CA ALA A 34 11.30 -5.30 0.55
C ALA A 34 10.07 -6.17 0.86
N ALA A 35 10.21 -7.06 1.83
CA ALA A 35 9.09 -7.85 2.32
C ALA A 35 9.18 -8.05 3.84
N GLY A 36 8.04 -8.28 4.45
CA GLY A 36 7.92 -8.54 5.87
C GLY A 36 6.97 -9.69 6.19
N LEU A 37 7.06 -10.18 7.42
CA LEU A 37 6.19 -11.22 7.96
C LEU A 37 5.42 -10.67 9.15
N CYS A 38 4.12 -10.86 9.12
CA CYS A 38 3.23 -10.54 10.23
C CYS A 38 2.80 -11.86 10.90
N PRO A 39 3.03 -12.06 12.21
CA PRO A 39 2.67 -13.31 12.90
C PRO A 39 1.19 -13.68 12.80
N SER A 40 0.32 -12.69 12.66
CA SER A 40 -1.13 -12.86 12.53
C SER A 40 -1.61 -12.94 11.08
N HIS A 41 -0.70 -12.88 10.09
CA HIS A 41 -1.04 -12.91 8.67
C HIS A 41 -0.33 -14.07 7.92
N PRO A 42 -1.06 -14.85 7.10
CA PRO A 42 -0.53 -16.10 6.54
C PRO A 42 0.41 -15.92 5.34
N VAL A 43 0.44 -14.73 4.73
CA VAL A 43 1.21 -14.43 3.52
C VAL A 43 2.15 -13.25 3.81
N PRO A 44 3.36 -13.21 3.21
CA PRO A 44 4.25 -12.07 3.35
C PRO A 44 3.61 -10.75 2.90
N ILE A 45 4.04 -9.68 3.54
CA ILE A 45 3.70 -8.29 3.20
C ILE A 45 4.77 -7.76 2.26
N PHE A 46 4.38 -7.11 1.18
CA PHE A 46 5.32 -6.71 0.13
C PHE A 46 5.37 -5.19 -0.03
N TYR A 47 6.58 -4.65 -0.09
CA TYR A 47 6.84 -3.23 -0.30
C TYR A 47 7.33 -3.05 -1.73
N VAL A 48 6.65 -2.20 -2.47
CA VAL A 48 6.97 -1.82 -3.85
C VAL A 48 7.44 -0.38 -3.85
N ALA A 49 8.63 -0.16 -4.41
CA ALA A 49 9.21 1.18 -4.50
C ALA A 49 8.42 2.05 -5.48
N THR A 50 8.28 3.33 -5.13
CA THR A 50 7.68 4.34 -5.99
C THR A 50 8.73 5.30 -6.56
N SER A 51 8.30 6.25 -7.37
CA SER A 51 9.14 7.34 -7.86
C SER A 51 9.71 8.25 -6.77
N GLU A 52 9.14 8.21 -5.56
CA GLU A 52 9.65 8.90 -4.38
C GLU A 52 10.38 7.88 -3.49
N ASP A 53 11.60 8.21 -3.07
CA ASP A 53 12.51 7.28 -2.38
C ASP A 53 12.05 6.90 -0.96
N ASP A 54 11.23 7.76 -0.34
CA ASP A 54 10.68 7.63 1.02
C ASP A 54 9.25 7.05 1.03
N MET A 55 8.63 6.85 -0.13
CA MET A 55 7.26 6.37 -0.27
C MET A 55 7.20 4.98 -0.90
N PHE A 56 6.44 4.10 -0.26
CA PHE A 56 6.26 2.72 -0.70
C PHE A 56 4.78 2.40 -0.86
N VAL A 57 4.46 1.65 -1.91
CA VAL A 57 3.18 0.95 -1.97
C VAL A 57 3.34 -0.40 -1.29
N VAL A 58 2.51 -0.65 -0.28
CA VAL A 58 2.49 -1.90 0.47
C VAL A 58 1.32 -2.75 0.00
N ILE A 59 1.63 -3.96 -0.47
CA ILE A 59 0.65 -4.95 -0.89
C ILE A 59 0.52 -6.00 0.22
N ILE A 60 -0.70 -6.13 0.75
CA ILE A 60 -1.04 -7.10 1.80
C ILE A 60 -2.01 -8.13 1.22
N PRO A 61 -1.57 -9.35 0.89
CA PRO A 61 -2.45 -10.37 0.34
C PRO A 61 -3.36 -10.98 1.42
N TRP A 62 -4.67 -10.85 1.29
CA TRP A 62 -5.63 -11.37 2.29
C TRP A 62 -5.96 -12.86 2.12
N LYS A 63 -5.22 -13.56 1.25
CA LYS A 63 -5.42 -14.99 0.99
C LYS A 63 -5.22 -15.80 2.27
N GLY A 64 -6.22 -16.62 2.61
CA GLY A 64 -6.16 -17.50 3.77
C GLY A 64 -6.55 -16.83 5.10
N VAL A 65 -6.98 -15.56 5.07
CA VAL A 65 -7.61 -14.89 6.22
C VAL A 65 -9.12 -15.15 6.18
N ALA A 66 -9.70 -15.48 7.35
CA ALA A 66 -11.09 -15.94 7.47
C ALA A 66 -12.13 -14.91 6.99
N SER A 67 -11.84 -13.62 7.15
CA SER A 67 -12.68 -12.52 6.71
C SER A 67 -11.83 -11.30 6.38
N ALA A 68 -12.02 -10.73 5.19
CA ALA A 68 -11.50 -9.39 4.90
C ALA A 68 -12.28 -8.34 5.71
N PRO A 69 -11.64 -7.26 6.17
CA PRO A 69 -12.35 -6.09 6.67
C PRO A 69 -13.27 -5.52 5.59
N SER A 70 -14.23 -4.71 6.03
CA SER A 70 -15.19 -4.06 5.13
C SER A 70 -15.37 -2.61 5.52
N GLY A 71 -15.31 -1.73 4.51
CA GLY A 71 -15.47 -0.29 4.67
C GLY A 71 -14.14 0.40 4.96
N ASP A 72 -14.01 1.65 4.52
CA ASP A 72 -12.75 2.36 4.45
C ASP A 72 -12.02 2.44 5.81
N GLU A 73 -12.73 2.66 6.92
CA GLU A 73 -12.16 2.67 8.29
C GLU A 73 -11.72 1.28 8.75
N GLY A 74 -12.50 0.24 8.41
CA GLY A 74 -12.16 -1.14 8.72
C GLY A 74 -10.93 -1.61 7.95
N ASP A 75 -10.83 -1.25 6.67
CA ASP A 75 -9.68 -1.53 5.82
C ASP A 75 -8.42 -0.88 6.38
N PHE A 76 -8.51 0.41 6.75
CA PHE A 76 -7.41 1.16 7.34
C PHE A 76 -6.95 0.58 8.68
N ALA A 77 -7.88 0.30 9.60
CA ALA A 77 -7.56 -0.26 10.91
C ALA A 77 -6.89 -1.64 10.78
N ALA A 78 -7.42 -2.51 9.91
CA ALA A 78 -6.86 -3.84 9.70
C ALA A 78 -5.46 -3.80 9.07
N CYS A 79 -5.23 -2.93 8.08
CA CYS A 79 -3.90 -2.75 7.49
C CYS A 79 -2.90 -2.17 8.50
N SER A 80 -3.33 -1.21 9.30
CA SER A 80 -2.51 -0.65 10.39
C SER A 80 -2.05 -1.73 11.37
N GLU A 81 -2.95 -2.62 11.78
CA GLU A 81 -2.61 -3.70 12.71
C GLU A 81 -1.61 -4.69 12.10
N VAL A 82 -1.79 -5.05 10.83
CA VAL A 82 -0.85 -5.91 10.10
C VAL A 82 0.53 -5.24 10.04
N LEU A 83 0.60 -3.97 9.65
CA LEU A 83 1.86 -3.24 9.49
C LEU A 83 2.61 -3.07 10.82
N ARG A 84 1.92 -2.78 11.93
CA ARG A 84 2.53 -2.70 13.27
C ARG A 84 3.22 -3.97 13.72
N GLN A 85 2.67 -5.12 13.35
CA GLN A 85 3.21 -6.43 13.72
C GLN A 85 4.18 -6.97 12.65
N THR A 86 4.31 -6.30 11.50
CA THR A 86 5.14 -6.76 10.40
C THR A 86 6.61 -6.56 10.75
N GLN A 87 7.37 -7.65 10.73
CA GLN A 87 8.81 -7.63 10.91
C GLN A 87 9.51 -7.75 9.56
N PRO A 88 10.61 -6.99 9.32
CA PRO A 88 11.40 -7.13 8.10
C PRO A 88 11.88 -8.57 7.91
N MET A 89 11.84 -9.04 6.68
CA MET A 89 12.37 -10.34 6.29
C MET A 89 13.74 -10.14 5.63
N GLU A 90 14.77 -10.88 6.07
CA GLU A 90 16.13 -10.75 5.53
C GLU A 90 16.21 -10.99 4.01
N ARG A 91 15.38 -11.90 3.49
CA ARG A 91 15.28 -12.16 2.06
C ARG A 91 13.87 -12.60 1.68
N SER A 92 13.24 -11.86 0.77
CA SER A 92 11.99 -12.29 0.15
C SER A 92 12.22 -13.55 -0.72
N PRO A 93 11.36 -14.57 -0.62
CA PRO A 93 11.38 -15.70 -1.55
C PRO A 93 10.86 -15.31 -2.95
N PHE A 94 10.29 -14.11 -3.10
CA PHE A 94 9.72 -13.58 -4.33
C PHE A 94 10.42 -12.28 -4.75
N GLU A 95 10.84 -12.21 -6.00
CA GLU A 95 11.51 -11.02 -6.57
C GLU A 95 10.53 -10.04 -7.21
N SER A 96 9.34 -10.51 -7.58
CA SER A 96 8.29 -9.70 -8.19
C SER A 96 6.89 -10.14 -7.75
N LEU A 97 5.96 -9.20 -7.82
CA LEU A 97 4.53 -9.43 -7.67
C LEU A 97 3.88 -9.38 -9.03
N GLN A 98 3.01 -10.34 -9.30
CA GLN A 98 2.11 -10.33 -10.46
C GLN A 98 0.71 -9.94 -9.99
N LEU A 99 0.20 -8.84 -10.52
CA LEU A 99 -1.10 -8.26 -10.19
C LEU A 99 -1.97 -8.34 -11.45
N GLY A 100 -3.16 -8.94 -11.30
CA GLY A 100 -4.12 -9.13 -12.39
C GLY A 100 -5.46 -8.45 -12.12
N SER A 101 -6.09 -7.97 -13.18
CA SER A 101 -7.38 -7.30 -13.18
C SER A 101 -7.47 -6.15 -12.17
N PHE A 102 -6.34 -5.49 -11.87
CA PHE A 102 -6.25 -4.37 -10.93
C PHE A 102 -5.99 -3.08 -11.71
N ASP A 103 -6.92 -2.13 -11.67
CA ASP A 103 -6.70 -0.82 -12.28
C ASP A 103 -5.83 0.01 -11.35
N VAL A 104 -4.60 0.18 -11.80
CA VAL A 104 -3.52 0.94 -11.16
C VAL A 104 -3.92 2.42 -11.04
N ARG A 105 -4.77 2.94 -11.93
CA ARG A 105 -5.23 4.35 -11.93
C ARG A 105 -6.30 4.67 -10.89
N ARG A 106 -6.51 3.79 -9.91
CA ARG A 106 -7.55 3.98 -8.90
C ARG A 106 -7.16 5.10 -7.95
N ALA A 107 -7.91 6.20 -8.00
CA ALA A 107 -7.80 7.28 -7.03
C ALA A 107 -8.03 6.73 -5.63
N VAL A 108 -6.99 6.81 -4.80
CA VAL A 108 -7.10 6.53 -3.37
C VAL A 108 -7.59 7.79 -2.66
N SER A 109 -8.71 7.70 -1.96
CA SER A 109 -9.26 8.75 -1.10
C SER A 109 -8.91 8.46 0.36
N THR A 110 -8.56 9.49 1.12
CA THR A 110 -8.29 9.36 2.55
C THR A 110 -9.55 9.00 3.34
N THR A 111 -9.34 8.19 4.37
CA THR A 111 -10.36 7.73 5.29
C THR A 111 -10.41 8.64 6.51
N GLU A 112 -11.59 9.12 6.88
CA GLU A 112 -11.80 9.74 8.19
C GLU A 112 -11.73 8.68 9.28
N ILE A 113 -10.87 8.87 10.28
CA ILE A 113 -10.72 7.92 11.39
C ILE A 113 -11.50 8.44 12.58
N ALA A 114 -12.64 7.81 12.84
CA ALA A 114 -13.50 8.15 13.96
C ALA A 114 -12.95 7.55 15.27
N ASP A 115 -12.36 6.35 15.21
CA ASP A 115 -11.71 5.71 16.36
C ASP A 115 -10.19 5.90 16.36
N THR A 116 -9.71 6.91 17.11
CA THR A 116 -8.28 7.22 17.23
C THR A 116 -7.47 6.15 17.96
N ALA A 117 -8.11 5.18 18.62
CA ALA A 117 -7.43 4.06 19.24
C ALA A 117 -6.70 3.20 18.18
N CYS A 118 -7.23 3.14 16.95
CA CYS A 118 -6.56 2.45 15.86
C CYS A 118 -5.23 3.10 15.45
N LEU A 119 -4.94 4.33 15.90
CA LEU A 119 -3.67 5.05 15.71
C LEU A 119 -2.73 4.94 16.92
N GLY A 120 -3.12 4.23 17.98
CA GLY A 120 -2.36 4.17 19.24
C GLY A 120 -2.45 5.45 20.08
N MET A 121 -3.42 6.32 19.77
CA MET A 121 -3.64 7.57 20.50
C MET A 121 -4.67 7.38 21.62
N SER A 122 -4.55 8.18 22.69
CA SER A 122 -5.58 8.27 23.74
C SER A 122 -6.92 8.67 23.10
N ALA A 123 -8.04 8.07 23.52
CA ALA A 123 -9.37 8.37 22.98
C ALA A 123 -9.61 9.89 22.92
N GLY A 124 -9.68 10.44 21.71
CA GLY A 124 -9.75 11.87 21.42
C GLY A 124 -10.88 12.21 20.46
N GLU A 125 -10.96 13.49 20.05
CA GLU A 125 -11.87 13.92 18.98
C GLU A 125 -11.48 13.24 17.65
N SER A 126 -12.46 12.98 16.78
CA SER A 126 -12.28 12.37 15.45
C SER A 126 -11.16 13.07 14.68
N LEU A 127 -10.18 12.30 14.22
CA LEU A 127 -8.99 12.82 13.56
C LEU A 127 -9.14 12.65 12.05
N HIS A 128 -9.17 13.78 11.34
CA HIS A 128 -8.84 13.77 9.93
C HIS A 128 -7.33 13.56 9.82
N VAL A 129 -6.91 12.31 9.61
CA VAL A 129 -5.56 12.02 9.14
C VAL A 129 -5.46 12.66 7.75
N ALA A 130 -4.81 13.82 7.69
CA ALA A 130 -4.55 14.69 6.55
C ALA A 130 -5.25 14.32 5.22
N GLU A 131 -6.12 15.21 4.72
CA GLU A 131 -6.83 15.08 3.44
C GLU A 131 -5.84 15.14 2.25
N PHE A 132 -5.21 14.01 1.93
CA PHE A 132 -4.41 13.80 0.73
C PHE A 132 -5.32 13.33 -0.40
N SER A 133 -5.37 14.08 -1.50
CA SER A 133 -6.29 13.80 -2.59
C SER A 133 -5.58 13.11 -3.75
N SER A 134 -6.10 11.95 -4.15
CA SER A 134 -5.83 11.28 -5.44
C SER A 134 -4.41 10.78 -5.66
N LEU A 135 -4.17 9.53 -5.27
CA LEU A 135 -3.11 8.69 -5.81
C LEU A 135 -3.53 8.21 -7.22
N SER A 136 -2.87 8.68 -8.27
CA SER A 136 -2.94 8.02 -9.58
C SER A 136 -1.68 7.20 -9.73
N VAL A 137 -1.78 5.87 -9.66
CA VAL A 137 -0.65 5.05 -10.05
C VAL A 137 -0.65 4.93 -11.57
N SER A 138 0.48 5.29 -12.18
CA SER A 138 0.74 4.97 -13.58
C SER A 138 1.76 3.83 -13.63
N PRO A 139 1.80 3.03 -14.72
CA PRO A 139 2.83 2.01 -14.92
C PRO A 139 4.26 2.59 -15.06
N GLY A 140 4.48 3.85 -14.70
CA GLY A 140 5.71 4.59 -14.91
C GLY A 140 5.90 4.97 -16.37
N ARG A 141 6.78 5.94 -16.61
CA ARG A 141 7.27 6.23 -17.97
C ARG A 141 8.34 5.20 -18.32
N VAL A 142 8.26 4.62 -19.52
CA VAL A 142 9.38 3.85 -20.09
C VAL A 142 10.54 4.81 -20.30
N MET A 143 11.57 4.74 -19.44
CA MET A 143 12.79 5.55 -19.59
C MET A 143 13.50 5.18 -20.90
N PRO A 144 13.66 6.12 -21.87
CA PRO A 144 14.38 5.85 -23.09
C PRO A 144 15.85 5.55 -22.78
N GLY A 145 16.34 4.37 -23.17
CA GLY A 145 17.75 4.01 -23.04
C GLY A 145 18.12 3.14 -21.83
N GLN A 146 17.17 2.68 -21.02
CA GLN A 146 17.48 1.58 -20.10
C GLN A 146 17.81 0.32 -20.91
N LEU A 147 19.05 -0.15 -20.77
CA LEU A 147 19.39 -1.54 -21.02
C LEU A 147 18.36 -2.37 -20.26
N LYS A 148 17.64 -3.28 -20.96
CA LYS A 148 16.69 -4.19 -20.34
C LYS A 148 17.36 -4.79 -19.11
N SER A 149 17.03 -4.29 -17.92
CA SER A 149 17.43 -4.93 -16.69
C SER A 149 16.79 -6.29 -16.76
N GLY A 150 17.62 -7.32 -17.02
CA GLY A 150 17.15 -8.69 -17.02
C GLY A 150 16.46 -8.90 -15.69
N MET A 151 15.14 -9.12 -15.73
CA MET A 151 14.41 -9.59 -14.57
C MET A 151 15.21 -10.76 -14.01
N GLY A 152 15.66 -10.62 -12.76
CA GLY A 152 16.24 -11.73 -12.02
C GLY A 152 15.33 -12.95 -12.16
N GLY A 153 15.92 -14.13 -12.30
CA GLY A 153 15.21 -15.39 -12.48
C GLY A 153 14.46 -15.87 -11.24
N GLY A 154 14.06 -14.97 -10.34
CA GLY A 154 13.27 -15.30 -9.17
C GLY A 154 11.81 -15.58 -9.49
N THR A 155 11.18 -16.35 -8.61
CA THR A 155 9.79 -16.76 -8.77
C THR A 155 8.86 -15.57 -8.51
N PRO A 156 7.96 -15.21 -9.45
CA PRO A 156 6.94 -14.20 -9.20
C PRO A 156 5.89 -14.72 -8.21
N PHE A 157 5.38 -13.84 -7.35
CA PHE A 157 4.22 -14.13 -6.51
C PHE A 157 2.95 -13.57 -7.16
N THR A 158 1.99 -14.44 -7.48
CA THR A 158 0.68 -14.02 -7.98
C THR A 158 -0.20 -13.54 -6.82
N VAL A 159 -0.51 -12.25 -6.79
CA VAL A 159 -1.38 -11.65 -5.80
C VAL A 159 -2.84 -11.99 -6.14
N GLN A 160 -3.50 -12.72 -5.25
CA GLN A 160 -4.90 -13.12 -5.39
C GLN A 160 -5.79 -12.19 -4.59
N ARG A 161 -7.00 -11.92 -5.10
CA ARG A 161 -8.03 -11.19 -4.36
C ARG A 161 -8.60 -12.04 -3.20
N PRO A 162 -9.02 -11.41 -2.09
CA PRO A 162 -8.83 -9.99 -1.79
C PRO A 162 -7.39 -9.68 -1.38
N PHE A 163 -6.94 -8.45 -1.64
CA PHE A 163 -5.67 -7.91 -1.13
C PHE A 163 -5.80 -6.42 -0.84
N ALA A 164 -5.05 -5.91 0.13
CA ALA A 164 -5.01 -4.49 0.40
C ALA A 164 -3.83 -3.82 -0.31
N VAL A 165 -4.06 -2.56 -0.71
CA VAL A 165 -3.03 -1.65 -1.21
C VAL A 165 -2.94 -0.50 -0.22
N CYS A 166 -1.77 -0.34 0.38
CA CYS A 166 -1.51 0.73 1.33
C CYS A 166 -0.42 1.65 0.81
N LEU A 167 -0.48 2.92 1.23
CA LEU A 167 0.62 3.86 1.04
C LEU A 167 1.35 4.01 2.37
N TRP A 168 2.67 3.85 2.37
CA TRP A 168 3.51 3.93 3.56
C TRP A 168 4.73 4.80 3.30
N HIS A 169 5.22 5.46 4.34
CA HIS A 169 6.34 6.41 4.27
C HIS A 169 7.37 6.10 5.34
N THR A 170 8.66 6.11 4.99
CA THR A 170 9.76 5.73 5.90
C THR A 170 9.97 6.72 7.03
N ASP A 171 9.95 8.02 6.76
CA ASP A 171 10.39 9.01 7.76
C ASP A 171 9.28 9.36 8.77
N MET A 172 8.15 8.64 8.71
CA MET A 172 7.09 8.68 9.72
C MET A 172 7.24 7.55 10.75
N ASP A 173 8.47 7.14 11.07
CA ASP A 173 8.86 6.02 11.94
C ASP A 173 8.04 5.84 13.24
N ASP A 174 7.48 6.90 13.82
CA ASP A 174 6.61 6.82 15.02
C ASP A 174 5.19 6.31 14.72
N LEU A 175 4.78 6.31 13.46
CA LEU A 175 3.48 5.93 12.92
C LEU A 175 3.65 4.70 12.03
N ASN A 176 3.70 3.52 12.64
CA ASN A 176 3.55 2.22 11.96
C ASN A 176 2.12 2.03 11.40
N VAL A 177 1.59 3.04 10.71
CA VAL A 177 0.26 3.10 10.11
C VAL A 177 0.40 3.57 8.67
N PRO A 178 -0.47 3.11 7.76
CA PRO A 178 -0.43 3.58 6.40
C PRO A 178 -0.96 5.02 6.32
N LEU A 179 -0.50 5.78 5.33
CA LEU A 179 -1.09 7.07 4.94
C LEU A 179 -2.48 6.88 4.31
N SER A 180 -2.68 5.74 3.65
CA SER A 180 -3.98 5.31 3.14
C SER A 180 -3.99 3.81 2.94
N ALA A 181 -5.17 3.19 3.02
CA ALA A 181 -5.36 1.77 2.78
C ALA A 181 -6.68 1.54 2.02
N ILE A 182 -6.66 0.64 1.04
CA ILE A 182 -7.85 0.20 0.32
C ILE A 182 -7.85 -1.30 0.15
N MET A 183 -9.01 -1.94 0.28
CA MET A 183 -9.18 -3.33 -0.10
C MET A 183 -9.56 -3.47 -1.58
N VAL A 184 -8.88 -4.39 -2.26
CA VAL A 184 -9.21 -4.85 -3.62
C VAL A 184 -9.92 -6.19 -3.49
N ALA A 185 -11.25 -6.16 -3.53
CA ALA A 185 -12.13 -7.33 -3.46
C ALA A 185 -12.23 -8.07 -4.79
#